data_AF-I0W7R5-F1
#
_entry.id   AF-I0W7R5-F1
#
_cell.length_a   1.000
_cell.length_b   1.000
_cell.length_c   1.000
_cell.angle_alpha   90.00
_cell.angle_beta   90.00
_cell.angle_gamma   90.00
#
_symmetry.space_group_name_H-M   'P 1'
#
loop_
_entity.id
_entity.type
_entity.pdbx_description
1 polymer ?
#
loop_
_entity_poly.entity_id
_entity_poly.type
_entity_poly.pdbx_seq_one_letter_code
_entity_poly.pdbx_strand_id
1 'polypeptide(L)'
;MTSYKPHYSCFSCRKTFKRKLLVDINRDLAYAKEGEEQPFKCPQCGGIMISMGLDFKSPKKEDVRAWSHIESLYEVGITFHSCGCSGPGYIPRDKVALMAFLEEKRSVYIENLRFWLSNEGVKSKETYGSTSKTHSSYLRLLPKEFKTGTKRNPEIDAKQAVNYWTDKVSEIDTFIRKQQHV
;
A
#
# COMPACT_ATOMS: atom_id res chain seq x y z
N MET A 1 22.93 9.13 11.75
CA MET A 1 21.72 8.29 11.71
C MET A 1 21.31 8.07 10.26
N THR A 2 21.40 6.83 9.79
CA THR A 2 20.85 6.41 8.50
C THR A 2 19.33 6.29 8.66
N SER A 3 18.56 7.04 7.86
CA SER A 3 17.10 6.92 7.86
C SER A 3 16.70 5.49 7.44
N TYR A 4 15.64 4.95 8.04
CA TYR A 4 15.07 3.69 7.58
C TYR A 4 14.48 3.88 6.18
N LYS A 5 14.79 2.98 5.24
CA LYS A 5 14.48 3.16 3.81
C LYS A 5 13.52 2.09 3.33
N PRO A 6 12.59 2.45 2.43
CA PRO A 6 11.71 1.48 1.81
C PRO A 6 12.51 0.46 1.01
N HIS A 7 12.01 -0.76 1.00
CA HIS A 7 12.54 -1.86 0.23
C HIS A 7 11.94 -1.81 -1.17
N TYR A 8 12.81 -1.86 -2.18
CA TYR A 8 12.40 -1.97 -3.57
C TYR A 8 12.69 -3.39 -4.06
N SER A 9 11.76 -4.00 -4.78
CA SER A 9 11.89 -5.36 -5.29
C SER A 9 11.78 -5.41 -6.80
N CYS A 10 12.59 -6.28 -7.40
CA CYS A 10 12.49 -6.64 -8.81
C CYS A 10 12.01 -8.09 -8.89
N PHE A 11 10.81 -8.31 -9.42
CA PHE A 11 10.24 -9.65 -9.55
C PHE A 11 10.92 -10.48 -10.63
N SER A 12 11.43 -9.85 -11.70
CA SER A 12 12.13 -10.55 -12.78
C SER A 12 13.40 -11.27 -12.30
N CYS A 13 14.18 -10.65 -11.41
CA CYS A 13 15.41 -11.25 -10.87
C CYS A 13 15.31 -11.70 -9.40
N ARG A 14 14.13 -11.50 -8.78
CA ARG A 14 13.81 -11.87 -7.39
C ARG A 14 14.83 -11.32 -6.39
N LYS A 15 15.13 -10.02 -6.52
CA LYS A 15 16.06 -9.31 -5.65
C LYS A 15 15.46 -8.02 -5.10
N THR A 16 15.93 -7.66 -3.92
CA THR A 16 15.54 -6.45 -3.22
C THR A 16 16.74 -5.55 -3.03
N PHE A 17 16.55 -4.26 -3.31
CA PHE A 17 17.57 -3.24 -3.15
C PHE A 17 16.97 -2.06 -2.38
N LYS A 18 17.83 -1.27 -1.73
CA LYS A 18 17.45 0.02 -1.18
C LYS A 18 17.81 1.09 -2.21
N ARG A 19 16.85 1.96 -2.55
CA ARG A 19 17.10 3.11 -3.42
C ARG A 19 18.04 4.08 -2.72
N LYS A 20 19.07 4.56 -3.44
CA LYS A 20 19.85 5.73 -3.02
C LYS A 20 19.07 6.98 -3.43
N LEU A 21 18.78 7.85 -2.48
CA LEU A 21 18.09 9.12 -2.70
C LEU A 21 19.12 10.26 -2.74
N LEU A 22 18.78 11.40 -3.34
CA LEU A 22 19.67 12.57 -3.39
C LEU A 22 20.09 13.04 -1.99
N VAL A 23 19.18 12.91 -1.01
CA VAL A 23 19.46 13.17 0.41
C VAL A 23 20.59 12.31 1.00
N ASP A 24 20.87 11.15 0.40
CA ASP A 24 21.98 10.29 0.84
C ASP A 24 23.35 10.82 0.39
N ILE A 25 23.37 11.65 -0.65
CA ILE A 25 24.57 12.24 -1.24
C ILE A 25 24.80 13.62 -0.64
N ASN A 26 23.74 14.45 -0.61
CA ASN A 26 23.76 15.76 0.02
C ASN A 26 22.50 15.93 0.87
N ARG A 27 22.70 16.01 2.18
CA ARG A 27 21.61 16.12 3.15
C ARG A 27 20.83 17.44 3.02
N ASP A 28 21.44 18.48 2.48
CA ASP A 28 20.76 19.77 2.25
C ASP A 28 19.71 19.66 1.14
N LEU A 29 19.80 18.62 0.30
CA LEU A 29 18.79 18.26 -0.70
C LEU A 29 17.64 17.42 -0.14
N ALA A 30 17.57 17.17 1.18
CA ALA A 30 16.47 16.45 1.82
C ALA A 30 15.08 17.04 1.52
N TYR A 31 15.03 18.31 1.16
CA TYR A 31 13.79 19.07 0.89
C TYR A 31 13.50 19.25 -0.60
N ALA A 32 14.41 18.85 -1.48
CA ALA A 32 14.19 18.88 -2.92
C ALA A 32 13.37 17.64 -3.32
N LYS A 33 12.07 17.82 -3.58
CA LYS A 33 11.17 16.75 -4.08
C LYS A 33 11.57 16.24 -5.47
N GLU A 34 12.45 16.95 -6.16
CA GLU A 34 12.89 16.67 -7.52
C GLU A 34 13.87 15.49 -7.52
N GLY A 35 13.36 14.29 -7.80
CA GLY A 35 14.17 13.09 -7.99
C GLY A 35 13.53 11.79 -7.49
N GLU A 36 12.45 11.85 -6.72
CA GLU A 36 11.81 10.66 -6.14
C GLU A 36 10.81 9.96 -7.08
N GLU A 37 10.24 10.69 -8.04
CA GLU A 37 9.19 10.16 -8.95
C GLU A 37 9.74 9.30 -10.10
N GLN A 38 11.06 9.28 -10.31
CA GLN A 38 11.66 8.49 -11.40
C GLN A 38 11.57 6.98 -11.12
N PRO A 39 11.20 6.16 -12.12
CA PRO A 39 11.21 4.70 -12.01
C PRO A 39 12.60 4.19 -11.66
N PHE A 40 12.73 3.42 -10.58
CA PHE A 40 14.00 2.86 -10.16
C PHE A 40 14.29 1.57 -10.93
N LYS A 41 15.40 1.51 -11.68
CA LYS A 41 15.82 0.31 -12.41
C LYS A 41 16.62 -0.63 -11.52
N CYS A 42 16.44 -1.93 -11.73
CA CYS A 42 17.15 -2.97 -11.03
C CYS A 42 18.65 -2.92 -11.38
N PRO A 43 19.56 -2.78 -10.39
CA PRO A 43 21.00 -2.74 -10.64
C PRO A 43 21.56 -4.01 -11.27
N GLN A 44 20.84 -5.13 -11.21
CA GLN A 44 21.29 -6.40 -11.78
C GLN A 44 20.75 -6.65 -13.20
N CYS A 45 19.45 -6.47 -13.42
CA CYS A 45 18.82 -6.88 -14.68
C CYS A 45 18.22 -5.72 -15.48
N GLY A 46 18.28 -4.49 -14.97
CA GLY A 46 17.73 -3.30 -15.63
C GLY A 46 16.19 -3.20 -15.61
N GLY A 47 15.47 -4.24 -15.16
CA GLY A 47 14.02 -4.24 -15.03
C GLY A 47 13.50 -3.22 -14.01
N ILE A 48 12.20 -2.93 -14.06
CA ILE A 48 11.57 -1.99 -13.12
C ILE A 48 11.58 -2.57 -11.70
N MET A 49 11.85 -1.69 -10.73
CA MET A 49 11.73 -2.00 -9.33
C MET A 49 10.49 -1.36 -8.72
N ILE A 50 9.81 -2.14 -7.90
CA ILE A 50 8.58 -1.76 -7.22
C ILE A 50 8.89 -1.48 -5.76
N SER A 51 8.37 -0.37 -5.23
CA SER A 51 8.45 -0.10 -3.79
C SER A 51 7.51 -1.05 -3.05
N MET A 52 8.07 -1.94 -2.23
CA MET A 52 7.32 -2.86 -1.38
C MET A 52 7.09 -2.31 0.03
N GLY A 53 7.66 -1.14 0.34
CA GLY A 53 7.48 -0.45 1.62
C GLY A 53 8.55 -0.74 2.65
N LEU A 54 8.34 -0.23 3.86
CA LEU A 54 9.32 -0.25 4.95
C LEU A 54 9.34 -1.63 5.64
N ASP A 55 8.20 -2.28 5.81
CA ASP A 55 8.07 -3.52 6.58
C ASP A 55 8.27 -4.77 5.71
N PHE A 56 8.75 -4.62 4.48
CA PHE A 56 8.91 -5.74 3.58
C PHE A 56 10.17 -6.56 3.88
N LYS A 57 9.97 -7.85 4.18
CA LYS A 57 11.06 -8.83 4.28
C LYS A 57 11.09 -9.70 3.04
N SER A 58 12.09 -9.49 2.19
CA SER A 58 12.23 -10.25 0.95
C SER A 58 12.46 -11.75 1.22
N PRO A 59 11.78 -12.65 0.47
CA PRO A 59 12.11 -14.07 0.48
C PRO A 59 13.53 -14.34 -0.02
N LYS A 60 13.99 -15.58 0.15
CA LYS A 60 15.19 -16.06 -0.54
C LYS A 60 14.96 -16.02 -2.05
N LYS A 61 16.01 -15.77 -2.83
CA LYS A 61 15.91 -15.61 -4.30
C LYS A 61 15.35 -16.87 -4.98
N GLU A 62 15.64 -18.03 -4.41
CA GLU A 62 15.26 -19.36 -4.90
C GLU A 62 13.81 -19.71 -4.55
N ASP A 63 13.18 -18.99 -3.63
CA ASP A 63 11.79 -19.22 -3.21
C ASP A 63 10.80 -18.62 -4.23
N VAL A 64 10.74 -19.24 -5.40
CA VAL A 64 9.92 -18.78 -6.54
C VAL A 64 8.46 -18.62 -6.15
N ARG A 65 7.95 -19.49 -5.27
CA ARG A 65 6.56 -19.46 -4.81
C ARG A 65 6.28 -18.23 -3.96
N ALA A 66 7.12 -17.94 -2.96
CA ALA A 66 6.94 -16.74 -2.14
C ALA A 66 7.04 -15.47 -2.97
N TRP A 67 7.96 -15.41 -3.94
CA TRP A 67 8.05 -14.29 -4.88
C TRP A 67 6.80 -14.11 -5.73
N SER A 68 6.23 -15.21 -6.24
CA SER A 68 4.97 -15.18 -6.99
C SER A 68 3.79 -14.72 -6.14
N HIS A 69 3.72 -15.12 -4.86
CA HIS A 69 2.69 -14.60 -3.95
C HIS A 69 2.85 -13.10 -3.70
N ILE A 70 4.08 -12.59 -3.57
CA ILE A 70 4.30 -11.15 -3.36
C ILE A 70 3.90 -10.35 -4.61
N GLU A 71 4.23 -10.84 -5.80
CA GLU A 71 3.81 -10.24 -7.06
C GLU A 71 2.28 -10.21 -7.17
N SER A 72 1.62 -11.32 -6.83
CA SER A 72 0.16 -11.44 -6.71
C SER A 72 -0.45 -10.41 -5.76
N LEU A 73 0.14 -10.22 -4.58
CA LEU A 73 -0.30 -9.22 -3.61
C LEU A 73 -0.11 -7.79 -4.15
N TYR A 74 1.00 -7.52 -4.84
CA TYR A 74 1.26 -6.22 -5.43
C TYR A 74 0.23 -5.87 -6.53
N GLU A 75 -0.17 -6.82 -7.36
CA GLU A 75 -1.16 -6.62 -8.43
C GLU A 75 -2.52 -6.10 -7.89
N VAL A 76 -2.89 -6.48 -6.68
CA VAL A 76 -4.10 -5.97 -6.00
C VAL A 76 -3.83 -4.77 -5.09
N GLY A 77 -2.64 -4.16 -5.21
CA GLY A 77 -2.25 -2.96 -4.47
C GLY A 77 -1.81 -3.20 -3.03
N ILE A 78 -1.53 -4.45 -2.62
CA ILE A 78 -1.08 -4.77 -1.27
C ILE A 78 0.44 -4.67 -1.19
N THR A 79 0.91 -3.75 -0.35
CA THR A 79 2.34 -3.47 -0.08
C THR A 79 2.53 -3.15 1.41
N PHE A 80 3.78 -3.07 1.88
CA PHE A 80 4.13 -3.11 3.32
C PHE A 80 4.69 -1.76 3.83
N HIS A 81 3.89 -0.69 3.73
CA HIS A 81 4.29 0.69 4.05
C HIS A 81 4.04 1.15 5.49
N SER A 82 3.84 0.22 6.43
CA SER A 82 3.76 0.56 7.87
C SER A 82 5.08 1.12 8.40
N CYS A 83 5.04 1.67 9.63
CA CYS A 83 6.09 2.55 10.14
C CYS A 83 7.40 1.87 10.58
N GLY A 84 7.67 0.60 10.25
CA GLY A 84 8.87 -0.10 10.76
C GLY A 84 8.66 -0.76 12.12
N CYS A 85 7.64 -0.36 12.86
CA CYS A 85 7.52 -0.66 14.30
C CYS A 85 6.87 -2.00 14.61
N SER A 86 6.14 -2.60 13.66
CA SER A 86 5.33 -3.81 13.90
C SER A 86 5.97 -5.10 13.37
N GLY A 87 7.21 -5.01 12.90
CA GLY A 87 7.92 -6.14 12.31
C GLY A 87 7.59 -6.34 10.83
N PRO A 88 8.16 -7.40 10.23
CA PRO A 88 8.00 -7.62 8.80
C PRO A 88 6.56 -7.99 8.46
N GLY A 89 6.04 -7.40 7.37
CA GLY A 89 4.74 -7.72 6.82
C GLY A 89 4.58 -9.21 6.50
N TYR A 90 3.35 -9.70 6.65
CA TYR A 90 3.03 -11.11 6.42
C TYR A 90 3.11 -11.48 4.93
N ILE A 91 3.83 -12.57 4.63
CA ILE A 91 3.89 -13.17 3.28
C ILE A 91 3.26 -14.56 3.35
N PRO A 92 2.19 -14.83 2.59
CA PRO A 92 1.57 -16.14 2.55
C PRO A 92 2.53 -17.25 2.08
N ARG A 93 2.53 -18.39 2.76
CA ARG A 93 3.45 -19.51 2.49
C ARG A 93 2.95 -20.46 1.40
N ASP A 94 1.64 -20.54 1.25
CA ASP A 94 0.96 -21.42 0.29
C ASP A 94 -0.31 -20.73 -0.22
N LYS A 95 -0.97 -21.39 -1.17
CA LYS A 95 -2.18 -20.88 -1.81
C LYS A 95 -3.34 -20.72 -0.83
N VAL A 96 -3.47 -21.64 0.15
CA VAL A 96 -4.55 -21.58 1.15
C VAL A 96 -4.38 -20.34 2.03
N ALA A 97 -3.16 -20.09 2.51
CA ALA A 97 -2.81 -18.90 3.26
C ALA A 97 -2.97 -17.61 2.43
N LEU A 98 -2.65 -17.65 1.13
CA LEU A 98 -2.82 -16.51 0.23
C LEU A 98 -4.32 -16.16 0.10
N MET A 99 -5.16 -17.17 -0.17
CA MET A 99 -6.61 -16.96 -0.29
C MET A 99 -7.22 -16.45 1.02
N ALA A 100 -6.86 -17.02 2.16
CA ALA A 100 -7.33 -16.56 3.46
C ALA A 100 -6.98 -15.09 3.71
N PHE A 101 -5.75 -14.69 3.38
CA PHE A 101 -5.31 -13.30 3.52
C PHE A 101 -6.05 -12.36 2.56
N LEU A 102 -6.27 -12.77 1.31
CA LEU A 102 -7.03 -11.98 0.34
C LEU A 102 -8.49 -11.79 0.77
N GLU A 103 -9.14 -12.83 1.30
CA GLU A 103 -10.51 -12.74 1.82
C GLU A 103 -10.62 -11.85 3.07
N GLU A 104 -9.62 -11.86 3.94
CA GLU A 104 -9.52 -10.92 5.07
C GLU A 104 -9.43 -9.47 4.54
N LYS A 105 -8.56 -9.21 3.56
CA LYS A 105 -8.43 -7.88 2.95
C LYS A 105 -9.67 -7.43 2.22
N ARG A 106 -10.32 -8.35 1.48
CA ARG A 106 -11.59 -8.12 0.82
C ARG A 106 -12.65 -7.66 1.81
N SER A 107 -12.73 -8.31 2.97
CA SER A 107 -13.68 -7.96 4.03
C SER A 107 -13.43 -6.53 4.54
N VAL A 108 -12.17 -6.15 4.78
CA VAL A 108 -11.80 -4.78 5.16
C VAL A 108 -12.19 -3.77 4.08
N TYR A 109 -12.00 -4.08 2.79
CA TYR A 109 -12.36 -3.18 1.69
C TYR A 109 -13.88 -2.97 1.60
N ILE A 110 -14.67 -4.04 1.78
CA ILE A 110 -16.13 -3.97 1.81
C ILE A 110 -16.63 -3.15 3.00
N GLU A 111 -16.04 -3.32 4.18
CA GLU A 111 -16.39 -2.51 5.36
C GLU A 111 -16.11 -1.02 5.12
N ASN A 112 -14.96 -0.69 4.52
CA ASN A 112 -14.66 0.68 4.13
C ASN A 112 -15.66 1.21 3.10
N LEU A 113 -15.97 0.44 2.05
CA LEU A 113 -16.94 0.83 1.03
C LEU A 113 -18.32 1.13 1.66
N ARG A 114 -18.82 0.24 2.53
CA ARG A 114 -20.10 0.44 3.24
C ARG A 114 -20.09 1.70 4.10
N PHE A 115 -18.99 1.95 4.81
CA PHE A 115 -18.82 3.16 5.61
C PHE A 115 -18.91 4.41 4.73
N TRP A 116 -18.16 4.47 3.62
CA TRP A 116 -18.14 5.65 2.76
C TRP A 116 -19.44 5.86 1.98
N LEU A 117 -20.14 4.79 1.58
CA LEU A 117 -21.49 4.87 1.00
C LEU A 117 -22.49 5.45 1.99
N SER A 118 -22.44 5.01 3.25
CA SER A 118 -23.36 5.48 4.30
C SER A 118 -23.15 6.95 4.67
N ASN A 119 -21.98 7.51 4.33
CA ASN A 119 -21.62 8.90 4.59
C ASN A 119 -21.52 9.74 3.30
N GLU A 120 -21.98 9.20 2.15
CA GLU A 120 -21.97 9.93 0.90
C GLU A 120 -22.91 11.15 0.99
N GLY A 121 -22.38 12.34 0.69
CA GLY A 121 -23.13 13.60 0.77
C GLY A 121 -23.17 14.25 2.15
N VAL A 122 -22.61 13.62 3.20
CA VAL A 122 -22.47 14.27 4.52
C VAL A 122 -21.27 15.20 4.50
N LYS A 123 -21.40 16.41 5.07
CA LYS A 123 -20.29 17.36 5.11
C LYS A 123 -19.16 16.83 5.98
N SER A 124 -17.93 16.99 5.51
CA SER A 124 -16.73 16.51 6.18
C SER A 124 -16.60 17.02 7.63
N LYS A 125 -16.95 18.30 7.86
CA LYS A 125 -16.91 18.91 9.21
C LYS A 125 -17.92 18.31 10.18
N GLU A 126 -19.11 17.94 9.70
CA GLU A 126 -20.18 17.33 10.53
C GLU A 126 -19.81 15.89 10.92
N THR A 127 -19.04 15.20 10.08
CA THR A 127 -18.73 13.77 10.23
C THR A 127 -17.36 13.51 10.87
N TYR A 128 -16.38 14.39 10.63
CA TYR A 128 -14.96 14.20 10.98
C TYR A 128 -14.32 15.39 11.70
N GLY A 129 -15.07 16.47 11.98
CA GLY A 129 -14.56 17.77 12.50
C GLY A 129 -13.95 17.73 13.90
N SER A 130 -14.11 16.63 14.63
CA SER A 130 -13.22 16.23 15.70
C SER A 130 -12.99 14.74 15.51
N THR A 131 -11.75 14.26 15.55
CA THR A 131 -11.45 12.84 15.37
C THR A 131 -12.05 12.03 16.52
N SER A 132 -13.34 11.72 16.44
CA SER A 132 -13.96 10.64 17.19
C SER A 132 -13.13 9.39 16.93
N LYS A 133 -12.74 8.71 18.02
CA LYS A 133 -11.96 7.46 17.93
C LYS A 133 -12.60 6.48 16.93
N THR A 134 -13.92 6.52 16.81
CA THR A 134 -14.76 5.67 15.95
C THR A 134 -14.45 5.80 14.45
N HIS A 135 -14.09 6.98 13.94
CA HIS A 135 -13.84 7.19 12.50
C HIS A 135 -12.34 7.21 12.13
N SER A 136 -11.44 7.18 13.11
CA SER A 136 -9.99 7.31 12.87
C SER A 136 -9.43 6.19 11.98
N SER A 137 -9.96 4.97 12.09
CA SER A 137 -9.52 3.81 11.31
C SER A 137 -9.78 3.98 9.81
N TYR A 138 -11.01 4.33 9.43
CA TYR A 138 -11.42 4.56 8.03
C TYR A 138 -10.64 5.71 7.40
N LEU A 139 -10.45 6.80 8.16
CA LEU A 139 -9.62 7.90 7.73
C LEU A 139 -8.19 7.46 7.48
N ARG A 140 -7.60 6.65 8.36
CA ARG A 140 -6.18 6.23 8.23
C ARG A 140 -5.92 5.42 6.95
N LEU A 141 -6.92 4.68 6.48
CA LEU A 141 -6.82 3.82 5.29
C LEU A 141 -7.02 4.55 3.96
N LEU A 142 -7.54 5.79 3.97
CA LEU A 142 -7.63 6.59 2.76
C LEU A 142 -6.26 7.09 2.28
N PRO A 143 -6.04 7.18 0.95
CA PRO A 143 -4.89 7.86 0.36
C PRO A 143 -4.70 9.26 0.94
N LYS A 144 -3.45 9.74 1.04
CA LYS A 144 -3.16 11.05 1.64
C LYS A 144 -3.69 12.19 0.80
N GLU A 145 -3.75 11.98 -0.51
CA GLU A 145 -4.18 12.91 -1.54
C GLU A 145 -5.67 13.24 -1.40
N PHE A 146 -6.44 12.35 -0.77
CA PHE A 146 -7.88 12.49 -0.58
C PHE A 146 -8.22 13.32 0.66
N LYS A 147 -7.21 13.65 1.48
CA LYS A 147 -7.35 14.43 2.70
C LYS A 147 -6.78 15.82 2.45
N THR A 148 -7.67 16.75 2.13
CA THR A 148 -7.32 18.15 1.94
C THR A 148 -7.68 18.95 3.20
N GLY A 149 -7.50 20.27 3.15
CA GLY A 149 -7.75 21.15 4.29
C GLY A 149 -6.66 21.08 5.37
N THR A 150 -7.05 21.34 6.61
CA THR A 150 -6.10 21.44 7.74
C THR A 150 -6.23 20.24 8.67
N LYS A 151 -5.21 19.97 9.50
CA LYS A 151 -5.28 18.89 10.51
C LYS A 151 -6.49 19.00 11.44
N ARG A 152 -6.96 20.22 11.71
CA ARG A 152 -8.11 20.49 12.60
C ARG A 152 -9.45 20.50 11.85
N ASN A 153 -9.41 20.66 10.53
CA ASN A 153 -10.59 20.68 9.67
C ASN A 153 -10.23 19.98 8.35
N PRO A 154 -10.14 18.63 8.35
CA PRO A 154 -9.87 17.88 7.15
C PRO A 154 -11.07 17.98 6.22
N GLU A 155 -10.81 18.07 4.94
CA GLU A 155 -11.81 18.02 3.89
C GLU A 155 -11.60 16.74 3.07
N ILE A 156 -12.70 16.01 2.89
CA ILE A 156 -12.70 14.68 2.29
C ILE A 156 -13.90 14.60 1.36
N ASP A 157 -13.65 14.25 0.12
CA ASP A 157 -14.69 13.92 -0.85
C ASP A 157 -15.11 12.46 -0.63
N ALA A 158 -16.28 12.27 0.00
CA ALA A 158 -16.83 10.96 0.26
C ALA A 158 -17.11 10.18 -1.05
N LYS A 159 -17.48 10.86 -2.14
CA LYS A 159 -17.73 10.24 -3.43
C LYS A 159 -16.43 9.69 -4.03
N GLN A 160 -15.35 10.45 -3.91
CA GLN A 160 -14.02 9.98 -4.32
C GLN A 160 -13.59 8.75 -3.51
N ALA A 161 -13.86 8.74 -2.20
CA ALA A 161 -13.59 7.58 -1.35
C ALA A 161 -14.42 6.35 -1.74
N VAL A 162 -15.73 6.52 -2.02
CA VAL A 162 -16.61 5.44 -2.51
C VAL A 162 -16.06 4.82 -3.79
N ASN A 163 -15.70 5.64 -4.79
CA ASN A 163 -15.14 5.16 -6.04
C ASN A 163 -13.85 4.34 -5.80
N TYR A 164 -12.93 4.88 -5.00
CA TYR A 164 -11.68 4.19 -4.67
C TYR A 164 -11.90 2.81 -4.02
N TRP A 165 -12.80 2.72 -3.03
CA TRP A 165 -13.08 1.44 -2.39
C TRP A 165 -13.86 0.48 -3.29
N THR A 166 -14.70 0.99 -4.18
CA THR A 166 -15.39 0.18 -5.20
C THR A 166 -14.39 -0.47 -6.13
N ASP A 167 -13.42 0.30 -6.64
CA ASP A 167 -12.34 -0.20 -7.49
C ASP A 167 -11.50 -1.25 -6.74
N LYS A 168 -11.12 -0.99 -5.48
CA LYS A 168 -10.36 -1.95 -4.66
C LYS A 168 -11.09 -3.27 -4.42
N VAL A 169 -12.40 -3.23 -4.20
CA VAL A 169 -13.23 -4.45 -4.09
C VAL A 169 -13.28 -5.19 -5.43
N SER A 170 -13.44 -4.48 -6.54
CA SER A 170 -13.46 -5.08 -7.88
C SER A 170 -12.13 -5.76 -8.26
N GLU A 171 -11.01 -5.10 -7.97
CA GLU A 171 -9.65 -5.61 -8.20
C GLU A 171 -9.41 -6.91 -7.42
N ILE A 172 -9.69 -6.90 -6.11
CA ILE A 172 -9.45 -8.08 -5.27
C ILE A 172 -10.40 -9.22 -5.60
N ASP A 173 -11.66 -8.95 -5.94
CA ASP A 173 -12.64 -9.97 -6.35
C ASP A 173 -12.22 -10.64 -7.66
N THR A 174 -11.79 -9.84 -8.63
CA THR A 174 -11.28 -10.34 -9.91
C THR A 174 -10.05 -11.22 -9.69
N PHE A 175 -9.16 -10.82 -8.77
CA PHE A 175 -7.96 -11.57 -8.46
C PHE A 175 -8.27 -12.89 -7.74
N ILE A 176 -9.12 -12.88 -6.72
CA ILE A 176 -9.58 -14.06 -5.99
C ILE A 176 -10.18 -15.09 -6.97
N ARG A 177 -11.02 -14.65 -7.91
CA ARG A 177 -11.60 -15.53 -8.95
C ARG A 177 -10.51 -16.14 -9.83
N LYS A 178 -9.53 -15.36 -10.28
CA LYS A 178 -8.41 -15.89 -11.09
C LYS A 178 -7.65 -16.97 -10.35
N GLN A 179 -7.38 -16.80 -9.06
CA GLN A 179 -6.67 -17.79 -8.24
C GLN A 179 -7.47 -19.09 -8.02
N GLN A 180 -8.80 -19.07 -8.12
CA GLN A 180 -9.62 -20.28 -8.00
C GLN A 180 -9.58 -21.18 -9.25
N HIS A 181 -9.23 -20.62 -10.41
CA HIS A 181 -9.24 -21.33 -11.70
C HIS A 181 -7.84 -21.71 -12.24
N VAL A 182 -6.79 -21.45 -11.47
CA VAL A 182 -5.39 -21.85 -11.74
C VAL A 182 -4.98 -22.97 -10.80
#